data_AF-A0A1C5QY02-F1
#
_entry.id   AF-A0A1C5QY02-F1
#
_cell.length_a   1.000
_cell.length_b   1.000
_cell.length_c   1.000
_cell.angle_alpha   90.00
_cell.angle_beta   90.00
_cell.angle_gamma   90.00
#
_symmetry.space_group_name_H-M   'P 1'
#
loop_
_entity.id
_entity.type
_entity.pdbx_description
1 polymer ?
#
loop_
_entity_poly.entity_id
_entity_poly.type
_entity_poly.pdbx_seq_one_letter_code
_entity_poly.pdbx_strand_id
1 'polypeptide(L)'
;MAPAACDTIAGHFRDFGRGPLDYDKIITGDLGYVGQEILLNLLKKEGYDISQKHMDCGIEIYDRETQDTHAGGSGCGCSATVLSALILPNLRKGIWKQVLFVPTGALMSPVSFNEGQSVPGIAHGIILEHC
;
A
#
# COMPACT_ATOMS: atom_id res chain seq x y z
N MET A 1 -2.18 6.11 -8.52
CA MET A 1 -1.53 5.84 -7.21
C MET A 1 -0.52 4.69 -7.27
N ALA A 2 -0.82 3.55 -7.90
CA ALA A 2 0.11 2.41 -7.97
C ALA A 2 1.56 2.74 -8.45
N PRO A 3 1.77 3.60 -9.47
CA PRO A 3 3.13 4.02 -9.84
C PRO A 3 3.89 4.74 -8.71
N ALA A 4 3.21 5.56 -7.91
CA ALA A 4 3.83 6.26 -6.78
C ALA A 4 4.23 5.28 -5.66
N ALA A 5 3.40 4.27 -5.38
CA ALA A 5 3.74 3.18 -4.46
C ALA A 5 4.94 2.36 -4.98
N CYS A 6 4.96 2.03 -6.28
CA CYS A 6 6.07 1.33 -6.91
C CYS A 6 7.38 2.10 -6.74
N ASP A 7 7.37 3.39 -7.09
CA ASP A 7 8.55 4.25 -6.99
C ASP A 7 9.07 4.34 -5.55
N THR A 8 8.17 4.52 -4.58
CA THR A 8 8.53 4.56 -3.15
C THR A 8 9.11 3.25 -2.65
N ILE A 9 8.50 2.10 -3.00
CA ILE A 9 8.96 0.78 -2.56
C ILE A 9 10.31 0.42 -3.20
N ALA A 10 10.44 0.61 -4.52
CA ALA A 10 11.68 0.32 -5.24
C ALA A 10 12.81 1.27 -4.82
N GLY A 11 12.51 2.56 -4.64
CA GLY A 11 13.42 3.55 -4.06
C GLY A 11 13.93 3.10 -2.70
N HIS A 12 13.01 2.77 -1.79
CA HIS A 12 13.34 2.25 -0.46
C HIS A 12 14.24 1.00 -0.49
N PHE A 13 13.96 0.02 -1.35
CA PHE A 13 14.81 -1.15 -1.50
C PHE A 13 16.23 -0.81 -1.96
N ARG A 14 16.37 0.11 -2.93
CA ARG A 14 17.68 0.58 -3.39
C ARG A 14 18.42 1.36 -2.31
N ASP A 15 17.75 2.30 -1.66
CA ASP A 15 18.37 3.22 -0.71
C ASP A 15 18.89 2.49 0.54
N PHE A 16 18.18 1.47 1.01
CA PHE A 16 18.55 0.71 2.20
C PHE A 16 19.27 -0.61 1.89
N GLY A 17 19.49 -0.95 0.61
CA GLY A 17 20.09 -2.23 0.22
C GLY A 17 19.27 -3.44 0.68
N ARG A 18 17.94 -3.30 0.68
CA ARG A 18 16.98 -4.30 1.15
C ARG A 18 16.16 -4.86 -0.01
N GLY A 19 15.40 -5.90 0.25
CA GLY A 19 14.46 -6.48 -0.69
C GLY A 19 13.20 -7.02 -0.01
N PRO A 20 12.31 -7.65 -0.80
CA PRO A 20 11.04 -8.16 -0.31
C PRO A 20 11.16 -9.17 0.84
N LEU A 21 12.27 -9.92 0.89
CA LEU A 21 12.51 -10.95 1.90
C LEU A 21 12.87 -10.39 3.29
N ASP A 22 13.29 -9.13 3.37
CA ASP A 22 13.59 -8.45 4.64
C ASP A 22 12.33 -8.00 5.39
N TYR A 23 11.14 -8.21 4.80
CA TYR A 23 9.87 -7.82 5.40
C TYR A 23 8.96 -9.03 5.58
N ASP A 24 8.25 -9.05 6.70
CA ASP A 24 7.16 -10.01 6.92
C ASP A 24 5.94 -9.63 6.08
N LYS A 25 5.67 -8.32 5.96
CA LYS A 25 4.62 -7.76 5.13
C LYS A 25 5.04 -6.42 4.51
N ILE A 26 4.57 -6.20 3.29
CA ILE A 26 4.63 -4.92 2.58
C ILE A 26 3.18 -4.50 2.35
N ILE A 27 2.75 -3.42 2.97
CA ILE A 27 1.33 -3.10 3.09
C ILE A 27 1.06 -1.73 2.48
N THR A 28 0.19 -1.67 1.48
CA THR A 28 -0.23 -0.42 0.84
C THR A 28 -1.54 0.09 1.43
N GLY A 29 -1.82 1.39 1.23
CA GLY A 29 -2.99 2.05 1.79
C GLY A 29 -4.29 1.64 1.12
N ASP A 30 -4.53 2.13 -0.09
CA ASP A 30 -5.84 2.03 -0.74
C ASP A 30 -5.72 1.92 -2.26
N LEU A 31 -4.82 1.06 -2.71
CA LEU A 31 -4.72 0.72 -4.12
C LEU A 31 -5.90 -0.16 -4.58
N GLY A 32 -6.50 -0.91 -3.65
CA GLY A 32 -7.56 -1.86 -3.94
C GLY A 32 -7.09 -2.96 -4.90
N TYR A 33 -8.04 -3.75 -5.42
CA TYR A 33 -7.73 -4.88 -6.30
C TYR A 33 -7.03 -4.45 -7.60
N VAL A 34 -7.48 -3.36 -8.20
CA VAL A 34 -6.95 -2.86 -9.48
C VAL A 34 -5.55 -2.29 -9.29
N GLY A 35 -5.38 -1.42 -8.29
CA GLY A 35 -4.08 -0.80 -8.05
C GLY A 35 -3.05 -1.80 -7.53
N GLN A 36 -3.45 -2.82 -6.77
CA GLN A 36 -2.58 -3.92 -6.35
C GLN A 36 -2.00 -4.65 -7.56
N GLU A 37 -2.83 -5.05 -8.52
CA GLU A 37 -2.34 -5.78 -9.70
C GLU A 37 -1.33 -4.95 -10.50
N ILE A 38 -1.61 -3.65 -10.67
CA ILE A 38 -0.71 -2.71 -11.34
C ILE A 38 0.61 -2.60 -10.56
N LEU A 39 0.56 -2.44 -9.24
CA LEU A 39 1.75 -2.34 -8.40
C LEU A 39 2.63 -3.59 -8.52
N LEU A 40 2.04 -4.78 -8.39
CA LEU A 40 2.78 -6.04 -8.49
C LEU A 40 3.47 -6.18 -9.84
N ASN A 41 2.80 -5.79 -10.93
CA ASN A 41 3.37 -5.82 -12.26
C ASN A 41 4.49 -4.79 -12.46
N LEU A 42 4.37 -3.59 -11.90
CA LEU A 42 5.40 -2.55 -11.97
C LEU A 42 6.65 -2.95 -11.17
N LEU A 43 6.49 -3.41 -9.92
CA LEU A 43 7.62 -3.83 -9.10
C LEU A 43 8.35 -5.05 -9.68
N LYS A 44 7.62 -5.99 -10.28
CA LYS A 44 8.24 -7.11 -11.01
C LYS A 44 9.13 -6.62 -12.17
N LYS A 45 8.74 -5.56 -12.86
CA LYS A 45 9.59 -4.93 -13.92
C LYS A 45 10.83 -4.26 -13.34
N GLU A 46 10.74 -3.73 -12.12
CA GLU A 46 11.89 -3.20 -11.35
C GLU A 46 12.77 -4.32 -10.72
N GLY A 47 12.41 -5.60 -10.89
CA GLY A 47 13.16 -6.73 -10.35
C GLY A 47 12.76 -7.15 -8.92
N TYR A 48 11.67 -6.60 -8.38
CA TYR A 48 11.17 -6.90 -7.04
C TYR A 48 9.83 -7.65 -7.10
N ASP A 49 9.80 -8.93 -6.72
CA ASP A 49 8.55 -9.67 -6.53
C ASP A 49 8.08 -9.60 -5.07
N ILE A 50 7.03 -8.82 -4.82
CA ILE A 50 6.41 -8.70 -3.49
C ILE A 50 5.12 -9.52 -3.35
N SER A 51 4.72 -10.30 -4.34
CA SER A 51 3.38 -10.92 -4.42
C SER A 51 3.02 -11.80 -3.22
N GLN A 52 4.00 -12.49 -2.62
CA GLN A 52 3.80 -13.35 -1.44
C GLN A 52 3.73 -12.57 -0.12
N LYS A 53 4.15 -11.30 -0.13
CA LYS A 53 4.31 -10.45 1.06
C LYS A 53 3.37 -9.25 1.06
N HIS A 54 2.76 -8.93 -0.08
CA HIS A 54 1.91 -7.76 -0.28
C HIS A 54 0.54 -7.91 0.37
N MET A 55 0.04 -6.81 0.94
CA MET A 55 -1.32 -6.62 1.44
C MET A 55 -1.77 -5.18 1.11
N ASP A 56 -3.06 -4.92 0.95
CA ASP A 56 -3.61 -3.57 0.75
C ASP A 56 -4.73 -3.31 1.76
N CYS A 57 -4.69 -2.19 2.48
CA CYS A 57 -5.70 -1.93 3.51
C CYS A 57 -7.12 -1.80 2.91
N GLY A 58 -7.25 -1.32 1.67
CA GLY A 58 -8.52 -1.24 0.96
C GLY A 58 -9.16 -2.60 0.69
N ILE A 59 -8.35 -3.65 0.54
CA ILE A 59 -8.82 -5.03 0.36
C ILE A 59 -9.19 -5.66 1.70
N GLU A 60 -8.41 -5.41 2.75
CA GLU A 60 -8.56 -6.08 4.05
C GLU A 60 -9.70 -5.53 4.91
N ILE A 61 -10.12 -4.28 4.68
CA ILE A 61 -11.10 -3.60 5.54
C ILE A 61 -12.55 -4.07 5.31
N TYR A 62 -12.85 -4.73 4.19
CA TYR A 62 -14.20 -5.18 3.85
C TYR A 62 -14.23 -6.62 3.35
N ASP A 63 -15.37 -7.28 3.54
CA ASP A 63 -15.68 -8.54 2.87
C ASP A 63 -16.26 -8.27 1.47
N ARG A 64 -15.50 -8.67 0.45
CA ARG A 64 -15.88 -8.48 -0.96
C ARG A 64 -17.15 -9.24 -1.35
N GLU A 65 -17.33 -10.45 -0.83
CA GLU A 65 -18.42 -11.33 -1.28
C GLU A 65 -19.77 -10.84 -0.77
N THR A 66 -19.78 -10.22 0.41
CA THR A 66 -21.02 -9.82 1.09
C THR A 66 -21.31 -8.33 1.06
N GLN A 67 -20.32 -7.47 0.78
CA GLN A 67 -20.45 -6.01 0.94
C GLN A 67 -20.32 -5.19 -0.36
N ASP A 68 -20.23 -5.82 -1.53
CA ASP A 68 -20.17 -5.16 -2.86
C ASP A 68 -19.21 -3.96 -2.92
N THR A 69 -17.93 -4.20 -2.61
CA THR A 69 -16.94 -3.15 -2.38
C THR A 69 -16.29 -2.62 -3.66
N HIS A 70 -16.76 -3.05 -4.83
CA HIS A 70 -16.17 -2.77 -6.14
C HIS A 70 -14.65 -3.04 -6.18
N ALA A 71 -13.83 -1.98 -6.15
CA ALA A 71 -12.37 -2.07 -6.20
C ALA A 71 -11.71 -2.19 -4.82
N GLY A 72 -12.47 -2.05 -3.72
CA GLY A 72 -11.98 -2.02 -2.35
C GLY A 72 -12.25 -0.68 -1.64
N GLY A 73 -11.85 -0.60 -0.38
CA GLY A 73 -11.91 0.62 0.42
C GLY A 73 -10.86 1.66 0.00
N SER A 74 -11.18 2.95 0.21
CA SER A 74 -10.27 4.06 -0.06
C SER A 74 -10.48 5.23 0.90
N GLY A 75 -9.51 6.14 0.93
CA GLY A 75 -9.52 7.36 1.73
C GLY A 75 -8.66 7.27 2.99
N CYS A 76 -8.46 8.43 3.63
CA CYS A 76 -7.55 8.55 4.77
C CYS A 76 -7.92 7.63 5.95
N GLY A 77 -9.21 7.35 6.13
CA GLY A 77 -9.69 6.45 7.18
C GLY A 77 -9.34 4.97 6.94
N CYS A 78 -9.13 4.55 5.69
CA CYS A 78 -8.88 3.15 5.35
C CYS A 78 -7.52 2.70 5.90
N SER A 79 -6.44 3.35 5.46
CA SER A 79 -5.09 3.02 5.88
C SER A 79 -4.87 3.25 7.38
N ALA A 80 -5.46 4.31 7.95
CA ALA A 80 -5.37 4.61 9.38
C ALA A 80 -6.08 3.56 10.25
N THR A 81 -7.28 3.12 9.85
CA THR A 81 -8.05 2.12 10.61
C THR A 81 -7.38 0.75 10.55
N VAL A 82 -6.95 0.29 9.37
CA VAL A 82 -6.27 -1.01 9.25
C VAL A 82 -4.92 -0.99 9.96
N LEU A 83 -4.17 0.12 9.89
CA LEU A 83 -2.93 0.27 10.66
C LEU A 83 -3.17 0.08 12.16
N SER A 84 -4.14 0.80 12.72
CA SER A 84 -4.40 0.82 14.16
C SER A 84 -5.08 -0.45 14.68
N ALA A 85 -6.01 -1.03 13.92
CA ALA A 85 -6.83 -2.15 14.36
C ALA A 85 -6.29 -3.54 13.95
N LEU A 86 -5.45 -3.63 12.91
CA LEU A 86 -4.92 -4.90 12.40
C LEU A 86 -3.39 -4.96 12.47
N ILE A 87 -2.70 -3.97 11.89
CA ILE A 87 -1.24 -4.04 11.70
C ILE A 87 -0.49 -3.89 13.03
N LEU A 88 -0.76 -2.81 13.78
CA LEU A 88 -0.10 -2.56 15.06
C LEU A 88 -0.37 -3.67 16.10
N PRO A 89 -1.59 -4.23 16.22
CA PRO A 89 -1.82 -5.39 17.08
C PRO A 89 -1.03 -6.64 16.69
N ASN A 90 -0.89 -6.95 15.39
CA ASN A 90 -0.09 -8.10 14.93
C ASN A 90 1.40 -7.88 15.19
N LEU A 91 1.91 -6.65 15.01
CA LEU A 91 3.26 -6.27 15.41
C LEU A 91 3.47 -6.44 16.92
N ARG A 92 2.55 -5.94 17.75
CA ARG A 92 2.64 -6.05 19.22
C ARG A 92 2.65 -7.50 19.71
N LYS A 93 1.93 -8.40 19.03
CA LYS A 93 1.90 -9.84 19.32
C LYS A 93 3.13 -10.60 18.79
N GLY A 94 4.04 -9.93 18.06
CA GLY A 94 5.19 -10.56 17.42
C GLY A 94 4.84 -11.48 16.25
N ILE A 95 3.60 -11.42 15.74
CA ILE A 95 3.15 -12.18 14.57
C ILE A 95 3.87 -11.69 13.32
N TRP A 96 4.01 -10.37 13.21
CA TRP A 96 4.90 -9.71 12.26
C TRP A 96 5.98 -8.98 13.06
N LYS A 97 7.21 -9.00 12.58
CA LYS A 97 8.37 -8.36 13.20
C LYS A 97 8.84 -7.15 12.41
N GLN A 98 8.72 -7.17 11.08
CA GLN A 98 9.14 -6.06 10.23
C GLN A 98 8.15 -5.83 9.10
N VAL A 99 7.52 -4.65 9.09
CA VAL A 99 6.47 -4.26 8.14
C VAL A 99 6.86 -2.98 7.44
N LEU A 100 6.80 -2.98 6.10
CA LEU A 100 6.88 -1.76 5.29
C LEU A 100 5.45 -1.29 4.99
N PHE A 101 5.02 -0.21 5.64
CA PHE A 101 3.69 0.39 5.46
C PHE A 101 3.76 1.59 4.52
N VAL A 102 2.96 1.59 3.46
CA VAL A 102 3.04 2.53 2.32
C VAL A 102 1.65 3.09 1.97
N PRO A 103 1.08 3.98 2.80
CA PRO A 103 -0.13 4.70 2.43
C PRO A 103 0.07 5.55 1.17
N THR A 104 -0.98 5.62 0.36
CA THR A 104 -1.01 6.34 -0.92
C THR A 104 -2.02 7.49 -0.91
N GLY A 105 -1.84 8.45 -1.82
CA GLY A 105 -2.79 9.54 -2.01
C GLY A 105 -2.85 10.01 -3.46
N ALA A 106 -4.04 10.47 -3.86
CA ALA A 106 -4.27 11.19 -5.10
C ALA A 106 -4.45 12.68 -4.79
N LEU A 107 -3.61 13.53 -5.41
CA LEU A 107 -3.59 14.97 -5.15
C LEU A 107 -4.50 15.67 -6.17
N MET A 108 -5.81 15.70 -5.90
CA MET A 108 -6.78 16.29 -6.82
C MET A 108 -7.74 17.27 -6.15
N SER A 109 -8.33 18.13 -6.98
CA SER A 109 -9.43 19.01 -6.61
C SER A 109 -10.52 18.98 -7.69
N PRO A 110 -11.77 19.38 -7.39
CA PRO A 110 -12.80 19.52 -8.41
C PRO A 110 -12.39 20.45 -9.56
N VAL A 111 -11.64 21.51 -9.25
CA VAL A 111 -11.15 22.48 -10.24
C VAL A 111 -10.15 21.82 -11.19
N SER A 112 -9.06 21.26 -10.66
CA SER A 112 -8.01 20.65 -11.48
C SER A 112 -8.54 19.51 -12.35
N PHE A 113 -9.48 18.71 -11.82
CA PHE A 113 -10.10 17.62 -12.58
C PHE A 113 -10.98 18.14 -13.74
N ASN A 114 -11.82 19.14 -13.47
CA ASN A 114 -12.70 19.72 -14.49
C ASN A 114 -11.94 20.52 -15.56
N GLU A 115 -10.74 21.00 -15.25
CA GLU A 115 -9.81 21.63 -16.20
C GLU A 115 -9.01 20.61 -17.04
N GLY A 116 -9.27 19.31 -16.87
CA GLY A 116 -8.61 18.24 -17.63
C GLY A 116 -7.15 17.99 -17.24
N GLN A 117 -6.72 18.44 -16.06
CA GLN A 117 -5.38 18.15 -15.56
C GLN A 117 -5.23 16.68 -15.16
N SER A 118 -4.02 16.13 -15.30
CA SER A 118 -3.68 14.82 -14.78
C SER A 118 -3.75 14.78 -13.25
N VAL A 119 -4.12 13.64 -12.67
CA VAL A 119 -4.14 13.44 -11.21
C VAL A 119 -2.77 12.93 -10.73
N PRO A 120 -1.98 13.74 -9.98
CA PRO A 120 -0.73 13.30 -9.39
C PRO A 120 -0.98 12.31 -8.26
N GLY A 121 -0.14 11.27 -8.16
CA GLY A 121 -0.14 10.32 -7.06
C GLY A 121 1.09 10.49 -6.18
N ILE A 122 0.95 10.24 -4.88
CA ILE A 122 2.05 10.20 -3.91
C ILE A 122 1.93 8.97 -3.02
N ALA A 123 3.06 8.52 -2.48
CA ALA A 123 3.14 7.46 -1.49
C ALA A 123 4.23 7.80 -0.46
N HIS A 124 4.05 7.36 0.78
CA HIS A 124 5.03 7.57 1.86
C HIS A 124 5.28 6.24 2.56
N GLY A 125 6.55 5.81 2.64
CA GLY A 125 6.93 4.56 3.30
C GLY A 125 7.32 4.76 4.78
N ILE A 126 6.84 3.88 5.65
CA ILE A 126 7.16 3.83 7.07
C ILE A 126 7.53 2.38 7.43
N ILE A 127 8.67 2.18 8.08
CA ILE A 127 9.06 0.87 8.61
C ILE A 127 8.54 0.76 10.05
N LEU A 128 7.80 -0.31 10.33
CA LEU A 128 7.28 -0.63 11.66
C LEU A 128 7.91 -1.94 12.13
N GLU A 129 8.50 -1.93 13.32
CA GLU A 129 9.26 -3.06 13.86
C GLU A 129 8.75 -3.48 15.25
N HIS A 130 8.80 -4.77 15.53
CA HIS A 130 8.56 -5.33 16.86
C HIS A 130 9.85 -5.29 17.69
N CYS A 131 9.75 -4.82 18.94
CA CYS A 131 10.86 -4.71 19.89
C CYS A 131 10.84 -5.84 20.92
#